data_AF-A0A917TF62-F1
#
_entry.id   AF-A0A917TF62-F1
#
_cell.length_a   1.000
_cell.length_b   1.000
_cell.length_c   1.000
_cell.angle_alpha   90.00
_cell.angle_beta   90.00
_cell.angle_gamma   90.00
#
_symmetry.space_group_name_H-M   'P 1'
#
loop_
_entity.id
_entity.type
_entity.pdbx_description
1 polymer ?
#
loop_
_entity_poly.entity_id
_entity_poly.type
_entity_poly.pdbx_seq_one_letter_code
_entity_poly.pdbx_strand_id
1 'polypeptide(L)'
;MSEPAPTMGFASTTDVVCHYHEEHVAPLLRRAVLPAVDQARRAGLAVHLERHWLHGPHVRIRLRGPAADRRAAADEIAGRLRDHLAASPSRAGLDPRELLRRAEAAGKAELLLPPYDPIHPDNTVLVTAGDQRTLAALLGTPAAVDCRADILAEGLAPVRVSLNALAQVGDAPGARVGVVVTAMAAHADTWPDRLLSGYHTFLSHVEDFLFGEQAPVRAQFARFAERAGDRYRELVRQAATPDPADPVAEAWRAWSAAAWRIARRTHDQVGLGGRFSAEFVRRTESFDEATAIRWNLSRRGASAYHQALQAWGFQRLAATPEFQVYRFCTNMLYQLVALIDVTPLERYLAAYLLAEATQQMHGLPWQAALVPQGG
;
A
#
# COMPACT_ATOMS: atom_id res chain seq x y z
N MET A 1 -8.67 -29.89 -34.26
CA MET A 1 -9.61 -29.36 -33.25
C MET A 1 -8.80 -29.15 -31.98
N SER A 2 -8.31 -27.93 -31.76
CA SER A 2 -7.62 -27.59 -30.52
C SER A 2 -8.65 -27.40 -29.42
N GLU A 3 -8.48 -28.09 -28.31
CA GLU A 3 -9.26 -27.84 -27.10
C GLU A 3 -9.15 -26.35 -26.70
N PRO A 4 -10.26 -25.71 -26.31
CA PRO A 4 -10.19 -24.36 -25.76
C PRO A 4 -9.37 -24.41 -24.46
N ALA A 5 -8.36 -23.55 -24.37
CA ALA A 5 -7.62 -23.34 -23.14
C ALA A 5 -8.61 -23.05 -21.99
N PRO A 6 -8.42 -23.61 -20.78
CA PRO A 6 -9.29 -23.34 -19.66
C PRO A 6 -9.33 -21.83 -19.43
N THR A 7 -10.52 -21.25 -19.54
CA THR A 7 -10.80 -19.89 -19.10
C THR A 7 -10.53 -19.86 -17.59
N MET A 8 -9.34 -19.40 -17.21
CA MET A 8 -8.99 -19.13 -15.82
C MET A 8 -9.92 -18.04 -15.30
N GLY A 9 -11.05 -18.46 -14.73
CA GLY A 9 -12.10 -17.57 -14.27
C GLY A 9 -11.69 -16.88 -12.98
N PHE A 10 -11.82 -15.55 -12.94
CA PHE A 10 -11.68 -14.78 -11.70
C PHE A 10 -12.81 -15.14 -10.74
N ALA A 11 -12.51 -15.15 -9.44
CA ALA A 11 -13.56 -15.13 -8.44
C ALA A 11 -14.42 -13.87 -8.69
N SER A 12 -15.72 -14.05 -8.96
CA SER A 12 -16.60 -12.92 -9.22
C SER A 12 -16.68 -12.05 -7.97
N THR A 13 -16.49 -10.74 -8.13
CA THR A 13 -16.55 -9.77 -7.03
C THR A 13 -17.61 -8.72 -7.25
N THR A 14 -18.11 -8.15 -6.16
CA THR A 14 -19.02 -6.99 -6.16
C THR A 14 -18.34 -5.86 -5.40
N ASP A 15 -18.27 -4.69 -6.01
CA ASP A 15 -17.68 -3.51 -5.42
C ASP A 15 -18.80 -2.56 -4.94
N VAL A 16 -18.70 -2.10 -3.69
CA VAL A 16 -19.42 -0.92 -3.21
C VAL A 16 -18.44 0.24 -3.16
N VAL A 17 -18.69 1.26 -3.98
CA VAL A 17 -17.78 2.40 -4.17
C VAL A 17 -18.41 3.66 -3.56
N CYS A 18 -17.75 4.23 -2.56
CA CYS A 18 -18.17 5.45 -1.88
C CYS A 18 -17.28 6.61 -2.31
N HIS A 19 -17.79 7.46 -3.21
CA HIS A 19 -17.14 8.71 -3.60
C HIS A 19 -17.27 9.72 -2.47
N TYR A 20 -16.13 10.08 -1.89
CA TYR A 20 -16.02 10.94 -0.71
C TYR A 20 -14.74 11.77 -0.87
N HIS A 21 -14.91 13.04 -1.19
CA HIS A 21 -13.82 13.89 -1.69
C HIS A 21 -13.00 14.58 -0.59
N GLU A 22 -13.33 14.36 0.69
CA GLU A 22 -12.48 14.79 1.80
C GLU A 22 -11.08 14.20 1.68
N GLU A 23 -10.08 15.00 2.08
CA GLU A 23 -8.70 14.54 2.15
C GLU A 23 -8.53 13.44 3.20
N HIS A 24 -9.27 13.51 4.31
CA HIS A 24 -9.22 12.55 5.40
C HIS A 24 -10.48 11.68 5.42
N VAL A 25 -10.32 10.37 5.20
CA VAL A 25 -11.42 9.39 5.17
C VAL A 25 -11.58 8.63 6.49
N ALA A 26 -10.68 8.81 7.46
CA ALA A 26 -10.70 8.12 8.75
C ALA A 26 -12.05 8.22 9.49
N PRO A 27 -12.77 9.37 9.52
CA PRO A 27 -14.11 9.44 10.12
C PRO A 27 -15.13 8.55 9.41
N LEU A 28 -15.17 8.56 8.07
CA LEU A 28 -16.03 7.70 7.25
C LEU A 28 -15.70 6.22 7.49
N LEU A 29 -14.41 5.88 7.54
CA LEU A 29 -13.95 4.52 7.78
C LEU A 29 -14.41 4.02 9.15
N ARG A 30 -14.14 4.78 10.21
CA ARG A 30 -14.48 4.40 11.60
C ARG A 30 -15.98 4.27 11.82
N ARG A 31 -16.78 5.20 11.29
CA ARG A 31 -18.21 5.32 11.62
C ARG A 31 -19.12 4.47 10.73
N ALA A 32 -18.74 4.23 9.48
CA ALA A 32 -19.65 3.61 8.51
C ALA A 32 -19.04 2.41 7.78
N VAL A 33 -17.87 2.56 7.17
CA VAL A 33 -17.28 1.50 6.32
C VAL A 33 -16.88 0.28 7.15
N LEU A 34 -16.06 0.46 8.17
CA LEU A 34 -15.52 -0.62 8.98
C LEU A 34 -16.62 -1.42 9.71
N PRO A 35 -17.64 -0.80 10.34
CA PRO A 35 -18.79 -1.54 10.87
C PRO A 35 -19.56 -2.36 9.83
N ALA A 36 -19.75 -1.81 8.62
CA ALA A 36 -20.46 -2.50 7.54
C ALA A 36 -19.65 -3.70 7.00
N VAL A 37 -18.32 -3.56 6.92
CA VAL A 37 -17.40 -4.64 6.59
C VAL A 37 -17.45 -5.78 7.62
N ASP A 38 -17.49 -5.48 8.92
CA ASP A 38 -17.59 -6.52 9.95
C ASP A 38 -18.87 -7.33 9.83
N GLN A 39 -19.97 -6.70 9.43
CA GLN A 39 -21.23 -7.41 9.19
C GLN A 39 -21.13 -8.35 7.99
N ALA A 40 -20.59 -7.89 6.87
CA ALA A 40 -20.37 -8.74 5.71
C ALA A 40 -19.43 -9.92 6.00
N ARG A 41 -18.36 -9.70 6.79
CA ARG A 41 -17.46 -10.78 7.23
C ARG A 41 -18.16 -11.79 8.15
N ARG A 42 -19.02 -11.33 9.06
CA ARG A 42 -19.85 -12.22 9.89
C ARG A 42 -20.85 -13.05 9.07
N ALA A 43 -21.28 -12.55 7.92
CA ALA A 43 -22.08 -13.28 6.94
C ALA A 43 -21.25 -14.26 6.08
N GLY A 44 -19.96 -14.43 6.36
CA GLY A 44 -19.09 -15.39 5.65
C GLY A 44 -18.46 -14.86 4.37
N LEU A 45 -18.57 -13.56 4.06
CA LEU A 45 -17.92 -12.96 2.90
C LEU A 45 -16.46 -12.62 3.18
N ALA A 46 -15.61 -12.82 2.18
CA ALA A 46 -14.28 -12.23 2.14
C ALA A 46 -14.42 -10.77 1.70
N VAL A 47 -13.83 -9.86 2.46
CA VAL A 47 -13.94 -8.41 2.24
C VAL A 47 -12.57 -7.76 2.39
N HIS A 48 -12.24 -6.86 1.47
CA HIS A 48 -11.10 -5.97 1.63
C HIS A 48 -11.45 -4.54 1.21
N LEU A 49 -10.61 -3.60 1.63
CA LEU A 49 -10.78 -2.17 1.38
C LEU A 49 -9.65 -1.63 0.51
N GLU A 50 -10.00 -0.66 -0.32
CA GLU A 50 -9.05 0.12 -1.10
C GLU A 50 -9.44 1.60 -1.05
N ARG A 51 -8.43 2.47 -1.07
CA ARG A 51 -8.60 3.88 -1.40
C ARG A 51 -8.09 4.09 -2.81
N HIS A 52 -8.83 4.84 -3.62
CA HIS A 52 -8.47 5.07 -5.01
C HIS A 52 -8.88 6.47 -5.48
N TRP A 53 -8.26 6.93 -6.57
CA TRP A 53 -8.40 8.29 -7.09
C TRP A 53 -9.06 8.36 -8.47
N LEU A 54 -8.96 7.28 -9.28
CA LEU A 54 -9.56 7.22 -10.61
C LEU A 54 -11.07 7.48 -10.53
N HIS A 55 -11.57 8.39 -11.38
CA HIS A 55 -12.95 8.89 -11.37
C HIS A 55 -13.36 9.64 -10.08
N GLY A 56 -12.38 10.18 -9.33
CA GLY A 56 -12.57 10.95 -8.10
C GLY A 56 -12.17 10.18 -6.84
N PRO A 57 -11.81 10.86 -5.74
CA PRO A 57 -11.44 10.21 -4.48
C PRO A 57 -12.57 9.33 -3.92
N HIS A 58 -12.25 8.07 -3.64
CA HIS A 58 -13.23 7.14 -3.11
C HIS A 58 -12.62 6.04 -2.25
N VAL A 59 -13.49 5.45 -1.43
CA VAL A 59 -13.24 4.17 -0.75
C VAL A 59 -14.02 3.08 -1.47
N ARG A 60 -13.35 1.98 -1.81
CA ARG A 60 -13.95 0.79 -2.42
C ARG A 60 -13.97 -0.34 -1.40
N ILE A 61 -15.15 -0.94 -1.24
CA ILE A 61 -15.38 -2.16 -0.47
C ILE A 61 -15.58 -3.29 -1.46
N ARG A 62 -14.65 -4.23 -1.53
CA ARG A 62 -14.75 -5.37 -2.44
C ARG A 62 -15.23 -6.61 -1.69
N LEU A 63 -16.28 -7.22 -2.22
CA LEU A 63 -16.92 -8.42 -1.67
C LEU A 63 -16.62 -9.64 -2.56
N ARG A 64 -16.27 -10.77 -1.93
CA ARG A 64 -16.08 -12.08 -2.57
C ARG A 64 -16.72 -13.17 -1.71
N GLY A 65 -17.32 -14.18 -2.34
CA GLY A 65 -18.18 -15.18 -1.69
C GLY A 65 -19.32 -15.61 -2.62
N PRO A 66 -20.40 -16.26 -2.15
CA PRO A 66 -21.54 -16.63 -2.99
C PRO A 66 -22.30 -15.41 -3.56
N ALA A 67 -22.80 -15.50 -4.79
CA ALA A 67 -23.34 -14.34 -5.50
C ALA A 67 -24.58 -13.70 -4.83
N ALA A 68 -25.49 -14.53 -4.29
CA ALA A 68 -26.67 -14.05 -3.58
C ALA A 68 -26.27 -13.25 -2.32
N ASP A 69 -25.36 -13.81 -1.52
CA ASP A 69 -24.87 -13.19 -0.29
C ASP A 69 -24.12 -11.89 -0.56
N ARG A 70 -23.26 -11.87 -1.59
CA ARG A 70 -22.56 -10.64 -2.01
C ARG A 70 -23.53 -9.54 -2.43
N ARG A 71 -24.57 -9.87 -3.19
CA ARG A 71 -25.56 -8.87 -3.64
C ARG A 71 -26.33 -8.30 -2.45
N ALA A 72 -26.83 -9.15 -1.56
CA ALA A 72 -27.52 -8.72 -0.35
C ALA A 72 -26.64 -7.84 0.54
N ALA A 73 -25.40 -8.24 0.78
CA ALA A 73 -24.44 -7.46 1.55
C ALA A 73 -24.08 -6.12 0.86
N ALA A 74 -23.92 -6.11 -0.47
CA ALA A 74 -23.64 -4.89 -1.21
C ALA A 74 -24.77 -3.87 -1.09
N ASP A 75 -26.02 -4.33 -1.22
CA ASP A 75 -27.21 -3.48 -1.08
C ASP A 75 -27.31 -2.91 0.35
N GLU A 76 -27.07 -3.72 1.37
CA GLU A 76 -27.08 -3.28 2.76
C GLU A 76 -25.95 -2.26 3.05
N ILE A 77 -24.72 -2.56 2.64
CA ILE A 77 -23.57 -1.66 2.80
C ILE A 77 -23.86 -0.34 2.09
N ALA A 78 -24.36 -0.39 0.85
CA ALA A 78 -24.66 0.81 0.09
C ALA A 78 -25.74 1.67 0.76
N GLY A 79 -26.79 1.06 1.31
CA GLY A 79 -27.81 1.75 2.10
C GLY A 79 -27.21 2.47 3.31
N ARG A 80 -26.43 1.76 4.14
CA ARG A 80 -25.75 2.32 5.32
C ARG A 80 -24.83 3.49 4.98
N LEU A 81 -24.09 3.38 3.89
CA LEU A 81 -23.20 4.45 3.43
C LEU A 81 -23.99 5.67 2.95
N ARG A 82 -25.09 5.48 2.22
CA ARG A 82 -25.97 6.60 1.81
C ARG A 82 -26.57 7.31 3.03
N ASP A 83 -27.04 6.56 4.02
CA ASP A 83 -27.57 7.12 5.26
C ASP A 83 -26.50 7.92 6.02
N HIS A 84 -25.27 7.39 6.08
CA HIS A 84 -24.15 8.10 6.68
C HIS A 84 -23.83 9.40 5.94
N LEU A 85 -23.76 9.37 4.61
CA LEU A 85 -23.46 10.54 3.79
C LEU A 85 -24.57 11.59 3.85
N ALA A 86 -25.83 11.18 3.98
CA ALA A 86 -26.95 12.10 4.21
C ALA A 86 -26.80 12.84 5.57
N ALA A 87 -26.36 12.14 6.60
CA ALA A 87 -26.17 12.72 7.94
C ALA A 87 -24.83 13.45 8.12
N SER A 88 -23.80 13.09 7.37
CA SER A 88 -22.43 13.57 7.50
C SER A 88 -21.72 13.63 6.14
N PRO A 89 -22.18 14.49 5.23
CA PRO A 89 -21.60 14.58 3.88
C PRO A 89 -20.19 15.16 3.93
N SER A 90 -19.36 14.74 2.98
CA SER A 90 -18.15 15.45 2.56
C SER A 90 -18.51 16.88 2.17
N ARG A 91 -17.64 17.81 2.57
CA ARG A 91 -17.74 19.25 2.29
C ARG A 91 -16.52 19.76 1.53
N ALA A 92 -15.73 18.86 0.95
CA ALA A 92 -14.47 19.19 0.30
C ALA A 92 -14.60 20.22 -0.84
N GLY A 93 -15.75 20.25 -1.53
CA GLY A 93 -16.07 21.29 -2.52
C GLY A 93 -15.11 21.35 -3.71
N LEU A 94 -14.47 20.23 -4.05
CA LEU A 94 -13.43 20.18 -5.09
C LEU A 94 -14.03 20.34 -6.49
N ASP A 95 -13.41 21.22 -7.30
CA ASP A 95 -13.75 21.41 -8.71
C ASP A 95 -13.43 20.12 -9.52
N PRO A 96 -14.39 19.55 -10.28
CA PRO A 96 -14.13 18.42 -11.16
C PRO A 96 -12.93 18.60 -12.11
N ARG A 97 -12.64 19.83 -12.56
CA ARG A 97 -11.46 20.11 -13.41
C ARG A 97 -10.16 19.96 -12.65
N GLU A 98 -10.12 20.37 -11.39
CA GLU A 98 -8.98 20.16 -10.50
C GLU A 98 -8.77 18.66 -10.24
N LEU A 99 -9.86 17.92 -9.99
CA LEU A 99 -9.81 16.47 -9.82
C LEU A 99 -9.29 15.75 -11.07
N LEU A 100 -9.68 16.20 -12.27
CA LEU A 100 -9.18 15.64 -13.52
C LEU A 100 -7.67 15.89 -13.69
N ARG A 101 -7.18 17.11 -13.41
CA ARG A 101 -5.73 17.41 -13.43
C ARG A 101 -4.95 16.55 -12.44
N ARG A 102 -5.50 16.32 -11.23
CA ARG A 102 -4.90 15.41 -10.24
C ARG A 102 -4.88 13.97 -10.74
N ALA A 103 -5.96 13.52 -11.38
CA ALA A 103 -6.06 12.18 -11.96
C ALA A 103 -5.06 11.98 -13.11
N GLU A 104 -4.84 12.97 -13.96
CA GLU A 104 -3.81 12.93 -15.00
C GLU A 104 -2.39 12.81 -14.40
N ALA A 105 -2.09 13.62 -13.39
CA ALA A 105 -0.80 13.57 -12.70
C ALA A 105 -0.58 12.22 -12.00
N ALA A 106 -1.60 11.71 -11.32
CA ALA A 106 -1.57 10.39 -10.68
C ALA A 106 -1.45 9.25 -11.70
N GLY A 107 -2.16 9.35 -12.83
CA GLY A 107 -2.09 8.37 -13.91
C GLY A 107 -0.69 8.24 -14.50
N LYS A 108 0.02 9.36 -14.70
CA LYS A 108 1.45 9.34 -15.07
C LYS A 108 2.34 8.75 -13.98
N ALA A 109 2.06 9.11 -12.73
CA ALA A 109 2.84 8.69 -11.56
C ALA A 109 2.60 7.22 -11.15
N GLU A 110 1.53 6.58 -11.60
CA GLU A 110 1.16 5.19 -11.28
C GLU A 110 1.06 4.30 -12.53
N LEU A 111 1.33 4.85 -13.71
CA LEU A 111 1.15 4.19 -15.00
C LEU A 111 -0.27 3.63 -15.17
N LEU A 112 -1.27 4.48 -14.92
CA LEU A 112 -2.67 4.18 -15.16
C LEU A 112 -3.15 5.04 -16.33
N LEU A 113 -3.54 4.38 -17.43
CA LEU A 113 -3.96 5.06 -18.65
C LEU A 113 -5.37 5.65 -18.52
N PRO A 114 -5.71 6.69 -19.31
CA PRO A 114 -7.07 7.21 -19.44
C PRO A 114 -8.07 6.13 -19.96
N PRO A 115 -9.39 6.37 -19.86
CA PRO A 115 -10.05 7.62 -19.45
C PRO A 115 -10.02 7.86 -17.94
N TYR A 116 -9.81 9.12 -17.54
CA TYR A 116 -9.90 9.56 -16.14
C TYR A 116 -11.28 10.13 -15.80
N ASP A 117 -12.02 10.56 -16.82
CA ASP A 117 -13.41 10.97 -16.77
C ASP A 117 -14.37 9.78 -16.97
N PRO A 118 -15.65 9.90 -16.58
CA PRO A 118 -16.21 11.00 -15.79
C PRO A 118 -15.68 10.99 -14.35
N ILE A 119 -15.61 12.17 -13.71
CA ILE A 119 -15.45 12.26 -12.26
C ILE A 119 -16.83 12.03 -11.64
N HIS A 120 -16.95 11.02 -10.78
CA HIS A 120 -18.20 10.78 -10.08
C HIS A 120 -18.45 11.89 -9.05
N PRO A 121 -19.72 12.30 -8.84
CA PRO A 121 -20.04 13.31 -7.84
C PRO A 121 -19.64 12.89 -6.43
N ASP A 122 -19.24 13.87 -5.62
CA ASP A 122 -19.02 13.67 -4.19
C ASP A 122 -20.29 13.13 -3.51
N ASN A 123 -20.13 12.50 -2.34
CA ASN A 123 -21.22 11.95 -1.55
C ASN A 123 -22.11 10.93 -2.30
N THR A 124 -21.51 10.15 -3.21
CA THR A 124 -22.24 9.16 -4.02
C THR A 124 -21.78 7.74 -3.70
N VAL A 125 -22.75 6.80 -3.66
CA VAL A 125 -22.48 5.36 -3.45
C VAL A 125 -22.97 4.54 -4.62
N LEU A 126 -22.05 3.85 -5.27
CA LEU A 126 -22.28 2.98 -6.42
C LEU A 126 -22.08 1.52 -6.03
N VAL A 127 -22.87 0.62 -6.63
CA VAL A 127 -22.66 -0.83 -6.57
C VAL A 127 -22.33 -1.29 -7.97
N THR A 128 -21.17 -1.91 -8.16
CA THR A 128 -20.68 -2.34 -9.48
C THR A 128 -20.18 -3.78 -9.46
N ALA A 129 -20.13 -4.40 -10.63
CA ALA A 129 -19.37 -5.63 -10.80
C ALA A 129 -17.88 -5.30 -10.69
N GLY A 130 -17.15 -6.00 -9.82
CA GLY A 130 -15.74 -5.72 -9.61
C GLY A 130 -14.89 -6.31 -10.74
N ASP A 131 -14.52 -5.48 -11.72
CA ASP A 131 -13.59 -5.86 -12.79
C ASP A 131 -12.15 -5.96 -12.26
N GLN A 132 -11.51 -7.10 -12.49
CA GLN A 132 -10.14 -7.38 -12.05
C GLN A 132 -9.17 -7.60 -13.21
N ARG A 133 -9.61 -7.47 -14.47
CA ARG A 133 -8.78 -7.79 -15.65
C ARG A 133 -7.53 -6.93 -15.73
N THR A 134 -7.67 -5.62 -15.49
CA THR A 134 -6.53 -4.68 -15.51
C THR A 134 -5.51 -5.02 -14.42
N LEU A 135 -5.98 -5.39 -13.22
CA LEU A 135 -5.12 -5.79 -12.11
C LEU A 135 -4.44 -7.14 -12.40
N ALA A 136 -5.17 -8.09 -13.00
CA ALA A 136 -4.62 -9.37 -13.41
C ALA A 136 -3.55 -9.23 -14.48
N ALA A 137 -3.74 -8.34 -15.46
CA ALA A 137 -2.72 -8.04 -16.47
C ALA A 137 -1.45 -7.43 -15.84
N LEU A 138 -1.60 -6.67 -14.75
CA LEU A 138 -0.47 -6.11 -14.02
C LEU A 138 0.24 -7.16 -13.15
N LEU A 139 -0.50 -7.97 -12.40
CA LEU A 139 0.02 -8.98 -11.47
C LEU A 139 0.38 -10.32 -12.16
N GLY A 140 0.04 -10.47 -13.43
CA GLY A 140 0.38 -11.61 -14.28
C GLY A 140 -0.56 -12.82 -14.16
N THR A 141 -1.16 -13.06 -12.99
CA THR A 141 -2.05 -14.22 -12.78
C THR A 141 -3.28 -13.89 -11.92
N PRO A 142 -4.42 -14.59 -12.10
CA PRO A 142 -5.57 -14.50 -11.21
C PRO A 142 -5.23 -14.88 -9.76
N ALA A 143 -4.37 -15.89 -9.55
CA ALA A 143 -3.96 -16.31 -8.21
C ALA A 143 -3.18 -15.19 -7.47
N ALA A 144 -2.38 -14.37 -8.17
CA ALA A 144 -1.75 -13.21 -7.57
C ALA A 144 -2.77 -12.12 -7.18
N VAL A 145 -3.86 -11.97 -7.94
CA VAL A 145 -4.97 -11.06 -7.60
C VAL A 145 -5.68 -11.53 -6.34
N ASP A 146 -6.00 -12.83 -6.23
CA ASP A 146 -6.62 -13.41 -5.04
C ASP A 146 -5.69 -13.32 -3.82
N CYS A 147 -4.40 -13.60 -4.00
CA CYS A 147 -3.38 -13.42 -2.95
C CYS A 147 -3.33 -11.98 -2.45
N ARG A 148 -3.37 -10.98 -3.34
CA ARG A 148 -3.49 -9.58 -2.94
C ARG A 148 -4.76 -9.33 -2.13
N ALA A 149 -5.91 -9.81 -2.60
CA ALA A 149 -7.19 -9.63 -1.90
C ALA A 149 -7.15 -10.24 -0.49
N ASP A 150 -6.59 -11.44 -0.34
CA ASP A 150 -6.44 -12.12 0.94
C ASP A 150 -5.56 -11.33 1.91
N ILE A 151 -4.40 -10.84 1.45
CA ILE A 151 -3.49 -10.04 2.27
C ILE A 151 -4.13 -8.71 2.71
N LEU A 152 -4.89 -8.06 1.83
CA LEU A 152 -5.60 -6.83 2.17
C LEU A 152 -6.77 -7.07 3.13
N ALA A 153 -7.44 -8.23 3.04
CA ALA A 153 -8.49 -8.63 3.97
C ALA A 153 -7.94 -8.86 5.40
N GLU A 154 -6.76 -9.47 5.52
CA GLU A 154 -6.05 -9.58 6.81
C GLU A 154 -5.67 -8.19 7.37
N GLY A 155 -5.39 -7.24 6.49
CA GLY A 155 -5.01 -5.87 6.83
C GLY A 155 -6.10 -5.03 7.50
N LEU A 156 -7.36 -5.49 7.50
CA LEU A 156 -8.46 -4.75 8.11
C LEU A 156 -8.33 -4.64 9.64
N ALA A 157 -7.78 -5.67 10.29
CA ALA A 157 -7.56 -5.67 11.74
C ALA A 157 -6.54 -4.60 12.17
N PRO A 158 -5.30 -4.56 11.65
CA PRO A 158 -4.34 -3.52 12.02
C PRO A 158 -4.78 -2.12 11.59
N VAL A 159 -5.50 -1.96 10.46
CA VAL A 159 -6.08 -0.67 10.07
C VAL A 159 -7.06 -0.16 11.13
N ARG A 160 -7.97 -1.02 11.63
CA ARG A 160 -8.91 -0.64 12.69
C ARG A 160 -8.21 -0.25 13.99
N VAL A 161 -7.26 -1.06 14.45
CA VAL A 161 -6.50 -0.78 15.68
C VAL A 161 -5.75 0.54 15.56
N SER A 162 -5.13 0.79 14.40
CA SER A 162 -4.43 2.04 14.09
C SER A 162 -5.37 3.25 14.10
N LEU A 163 -6.52 3.18 13.43
CA LEU A 163 -7.51 4.26 13.43
C LEU A 163 -8.09 4.54 14.83
N ASN A 164 -8.27 3.50 15.64
CA ASN A 164 -8.73 3.66 17.02
C ASN A 164 -7.67 4.36 17.89
N ALA A 165 -6.40 3.99 17.74
CA ALA A 165 -5.29 4.64 18.44
C ALA A 165 -5.15 6.12 18.01
N LEU A 166 -5.23 6.40 16.71
CA LEU A 166 -5.18 7.76 16.17
C LEU A 166 -6.34 8.63 16.66
N ALA A 167 -7.54 8.07 16.77
CA ALA A 167 -8.70 8.77 17.30
C ALA A 167 -8.49 9.31 18.72
N GLN A 168 -7.73 8.61 19.58
CA GLN A 168 -7.45 9.04 20.96
C GLN A 168 -6.57 10.28 21.03
N VAL A 169 -5.83 10.59 19.96
CA VAL A 169 -4.90 11.71 19.87
C VAL A 169 -5.28 12.72 18.79
N GLY A 170 -6.54 12.67 18.34
CA GLY A 170 -7.08 13.63 17.37
C GLY A 170 -6.49 13.51 15.96
N ASP A 171 -6.09 12.30 15.54
CA ASP A 171 -5.59 12.00 14.19
C ASP A 171 -4.37 12.85 13.78
N ALA A 172 -3.57 13.31 14.75
CA ALA A 172 -2.45 14.22 14.54
C ALA A 172 -1.40 13.66 13.54
N PRO A 173 -0.85 14.48 12.62
CA PRO A 173 0.11 14.02 11.60
C PRO A 173 1.31 13.25 12.17
N GLY A 174 1.89 13.73 13.28
CA GLY A 174 3.01 13.05 13.94
C GLY A 174 2.64 11.67 14.51
N ALA A 175 1.38 11.47 14.93
CA ALA A 175 0.88 10.18 15.37
C ALA A 175 0.66 9.22 14.19
N ARG A 176 0.15 9.72 13.05
CA ARG A 176 0.06 8.92 11.81
C ARG A 176 1.42 8.41 11.37
N VAL A 177 2.43 9.30 11.35
CA VAL A 177 3.82 8.91 11.05
C VAL A 177 4.30 7.84 12.04
N GLY A 178 4.01 7.98 13.35
CA GLY A 178 4.34 6.98 14.36
C GLY A 178 3.75 5.60 14.07
N VAL A 179 2.46 5.53 13.75
CA VAL A 179 1.79 4.27 13.36
C VAL A 179 2.47 3.63 12.15
N VAL A 180 2.85 4.42 11.13
CA VAL A 180 3.50 3.88 9.94
C VAL A 180 4.92 3.40 10.23
N VAL A 181 5.67 4.11 11.07
CA VAL A 181 6.98 3.63 11.55
C VAL A 181 6.82 2.28 12.24
N THR A 182 5.86 2.15 13.16
CA THR A 182 5.54 0.88 13.83
C THR A 182 5.17 -0.22 12.83
N ALA A 183 4.30 0.07 11.86
CA ALA A 183 3.87 -0.90 10.85
C ALA A 183 5.02 -1.37 9.95
N MET A 184 5.86 -0.44 9.48
CA MET A 184 7.02 -0.75 8.65
C MET A 184 8.10 -1.51 9.43
N ALA A 185 8.35 -1.17 10.70
CA ALA A 185 9.29 -1.87 11.56
C ALA A 185 8.83 -3.31 11.86
N ALA A 186 7.55 -3.48 12.23
CA ALA A 186 6.95 -4.80 12.42
C ALA A 186 7.01 -5.66 11.14
N HIS A 187 6.83 -5.05 9.97
CA HIS A 187 6.99 -5.73 8.69
C HIS A 187 8.45 -6.08 8.38
N ALA A 188 9.38 -5.13 8.57
CA ALA A 188 10.80 -5.33 8.36
C ALA A 188 11.37 -6.50 9.17
N ASP A 189 10.86 -6.68 10.38
CA ASP A 189 11.30 -7.74 11.28
C ASP A 189 10.90 -9.15 10.80
N THR A 190 10.00 -9.29 9.82
CA THR A 190 9.61 -10.59 9.24
C THR A 190 10.60 -11.14 8.21
N TRP A 191 11.57 -10.33 7.77
CA TRP A 191 12.63 -10.78 6.88
C TRP A 191 13.51 -11.87 7.56
N PRO A 192 14.11 -12.84 6.84
CA PRO A 192 14.94 -13.89 7.44
C PRO A 192 16.06 -13.40 8.39
N ASP A 193 16.72 -12.28 8.07
CA ASP A 193 17.70 -11.62 8.95
C ASP A 193 17.11 -10.44 9.75
N ARG A 194 15.79 -10.41 9.86
CA ARG A 194 15.00 -9.45 10.63
C ARG A 194 15.27 -8.00 10.22
N LEU A 195 15.09 -7.07 11.15
CA LEU A 195 15.15 -5.63 10.95
C LEU A 195 16.42 -5.15 10.22
N LEU A 196 17.60 -5.71 10.54
CA LEU A 196 18.89 -5.28 9.98
C LEU A 196 18.99 -5.46 8.46
N SER A 197 18.25 -6.41 7.88
CA SER A 197 18.17 -6.58 6.42
C SER A 197 16.84 -6.12 5.86
N GLY A 198 15.74 -6.30 6.60
CA GLY A 198 14.39 -5.95 6.13
C GLY A 198 14.19 -4.46 5.89
N TYR A 199 14.90 -3.57 6.60
CA TYR A 199 14.76 -2.13 6.45
C TYR A 199 15.22 -1.60 5.08
N HIS A 200 16.09 -2.34 4.38
CA HIS A 200 16.64 -1.95 3.07
C HIS A 200 15.56 -1.75 2.00
N THR A 201 14.40 -2.42 2.09
CA THR A 201 13.27 -2.15 1.18
C THR A 201 12.74 -0.73 1.34
N PHE A 202 12.65 -0.25 2.59
CA PHE A 202 12.13 1.10 2.89
C PHE A 202 13.17 2.16 2.56
N LEU A 203 14.44 1.91 2.88
CA LEU A 203 15.55 2.78 2.47
C LEU A 203 15.60 2.93 0.94
N SER A 204 15.42 1.85 0.18
CA SER A 204 15.33 1.89 -1.29
C SER A 204 14.22 2.83 -1.77
N HIS A 205 13.02 2.77 -1.19
CA HIS A 205 11.91 3.64 -1.58
C HIS A 205 12.19 5.12 -1.26
N VAL A 206 12.80 5.40 -0.11
CA VAL A 206 13.16 6.77 0.30
C VAL A 206 14.25 7.33 -0.60
N GLU A 207 15.30 6.56 -0.88
CA GLU A 207 16.41 6.99 -1.71
C GLU A 207 16.00 7.17 -3.19
N ASP A 208 15.02 6.40 -3.68
CA ASP A 208 14.47 6.60 -5.02
C ASP A 208 13.61 7.88 -5.09
N PHE A 209 12.79 8.12 -4.07
CA PHE A 209 12.02 9.35 -3.94
C PHE A 209 12.93 10.57 -3.86
N LEU A 210 13.90 10.59 -2.94
CA LEU A 210 14.82 11.71 -2.75
C LEU A 210 15.77 11.95 -3.93
N PHE A 211 15.99 10.94 -4.80
CA PHE A 211 16.71 11.12 -6.05
C PHE A 211 15.87 11.78 -7.13
N GLY A 212 14.55 11.51 -7.14
CA GLY A 212 13.60 12.21 -8.02
C GLY A 212 13.23 13.62 -7.53
N GLU A 213 13.38 13.88 -6.24
CA GLU A 213 13.07 15.16 -5.58
C GLU A 213 14.32 16.03 -5.36
N GLN A 214 14.10 17.31 -5.04
CA GLN A 214 15.20 18.25 -4.78
C GLN A 214 15.79 18.08 -3.37
N ALA A 215 17.08 18.46 -3.21
CA ALA A 215 17.85 18.43 -1.95
C ALA A 215 17.15 18.97 -0.67
N PRO A 216 16.24 19.97 -0.71
CA PRO A 216 15.60 20.50 0.50
C PRO A 216 14.80 19.48 1.32
N VAL A 217 14.20 18.46 0.69
CA VAL A 217 13.33 17.48 1.38
C VAL A 217 14.13 16.62 2.36
N ARG A 218 15.31 16.15 1.96
CA ARG A 218 16.19 15.35 2.84
C ARG A 218 16.56 16.12 4.11
N ALA A 219 16.89 17.41 3.98
CA ALA A 219 17.21 18.25 5.12
C ALA A 219 16.00 18.47 6.06
N GLN A 220 14.78 18.53 5.51
CA GLN A 220 13.56 18.59 6.32
C GLN A 220 13.34 17.30 7.11
N PHE A 221 13.55 16.14 6.49
CA PHE A 221 13.45 14.84 7.16
C PHE A 221 14.48 14.69 8.27
N ALA A 222 15.74 15.06 8.02
CA ALA A 222 16.80 15.06 9.03
C ALA A 222 16.44 15.94 10.23
N ARG A 223 16.03 17.20 9.99
CA ARG A 223 15.57 18.09 11.06
C ARG A 223 14.37 17.56 11.84
N PHE A 224 13.48 16.81 11.18
CA PHE A 224 12.36 16.18 11.86
C PHE A 224 12.84 15.04 12.77
N ALA A 225 13.73 14.18 12.27
CA ALA A 225 14.34 13.10 13.05
C ALA A 225 15.09 13.64 14.28
N GLU A 226 15.89 14.70 14.11
CA GLU A 226 16.59 15.39 15.20
C GLU A 226 15.64 15.89 16.29
N ARG A 227 14.56 16.58 15.91
CA ARG A 227 13.55 17.08 16.87
C ARG A 227 12.81 15.97 17.59
N ALA A 228 12.58 14.85 16.92
CA ALA A 228 11.87 13.73 17.50
C ALA A 228 12.75 12.88 18.44
N GLY A 229 14.07 12.96 18.30
CA GLY A 229 15.03 12.30 19.17
C GLY A 229 14.82 10.79 19.27
N ASP A 230 14.94 10.25 20.48
CA ASP A 230 14.79 8.82 20.77
C ASP A 230 13.40 8.25 20.51
N ARG A 231 12.37 9.09 20.37
CA ARG A 231 10.98 8.62 20.27
C ARG A 231 10.77 7.62 19.13
N TYR A 232 11.33 7.89 17.94
CA TYR A 232 11.17 6.96 16.82
C TYR A 232 12.08 5.74 16.92
N ARG A 233 13.26 5.87 17.55
CA ARG A 233 14.11 4.71 17.87
C ARG A 233 13.38 3.73 18.78
N GLU A 234 12.70 4.27 19.79
CA GLU A 234 11.91 3.48 20.72
C GLU A 234 10.72 2.80 20.02
N LEU A 235 10.02 3.50 19.13
CA LEU A 235 8.93 2.89 18.32
C LEU A 235 9.45 1.73 17.46
N VAL A 236 10.59 1.90 16.78
CA VAL A 236 11.19 0.84 15.95
C VAL A 236 11.58 -0.36 16.82
N ARG A 237 12.20 -0.11 17.98
CA ARG A 237 12.59 -1.15 18.93
C ARG A 237 11.38 -1.92 19.47
N GLN A 238 10.32 -1.22 19.87
CA GLN A 238 9.06 -1.82 20.37
C GLN A 238 8.33 -2.60 19.27
N ALA A 239 8.33 -2.10 18.03
CA ALA A 239 7.70 -2.80 16.92
C ALA A 239 8.40 -4.11 16.54
N ALA A 240 9.74 -4.13 16.60
CA ALA A 240 10.56 -5.32 16.32
C ALA A 240 10.69 -6.30 17.50
N THR A 241 10.29 -5.90 18.70
CA THR A 241 10.29 -6.76 19.89
C THR A 241 8.86 -7.19 20.20
N PRO A 242 8.56 -8.49 20.35
CA PRO A 242 7.24 -8.93 20.79
C PRO A 242 6.90 -8.35 22.17
N ASP A 243 6.07 -7.32 22.18
CA ASP A 243 5.48 -6.72 23.38
C ASP A 243 3.96 -6.71 23.20
N PRO A 244 3.20 -7.48 23.99
CA PRO A 244 1.74 -7.51 23.92
C PRO A 244 1.08 -6.22 24.47
N ALA A 245 1.84 -5.29 25.06
CA ALA A 245 1.31 -4.03 25.57
C ALA A 245 1.06 -2.98 24.47
N ASP A 246 1.66 -3.13 23.28
CA ASP A 246 1.39 -2.27 22.12
C ASP A 246 0.46 -2.99 21.11
N PRO A 247 -0.86 -2.71 21.15
CA PRO A 247 -1.82 -3.35 20.26
C PRO A 247 -1.60 -2.99 18.78
N VAL A 248 -1.04 -1.82 18.48
CA VAL A 248 -0.74 -1.41 17.10
C VAL A 248 0.39 -2.27 16.56
N ALA A 249 1.50 -2.36 17.29
CA ALA A 249 2.64 -3.18 16.89
C ALA A 249 2.26 -4.67 16.78
N GLU A 250 1.50 -5.19 17.75
CA GLU A 250 1.01 -6.57 17.72
C GLU A 250 0.17 -6.85 16.47
N ALA A 251 -0.80 -5.99 16.15
CA ALA A 251 -1.66 -6.19 14.99
C ALA A 251 -0.88 -6.16 13.67
N TRP A 252 0.12 -5.28 13.53
CA TRP A 252 0.94 -5.22 12.33
C TRP A 252 1.94 -6.38 12.22
N ARG A 253 2.44 -6.93 13.34
CA ARG A 253 3.24 -8.17 13.36
C ARG A 253 2.39 -9.37 12.92
N ALA A 254 1.19 -9.51 13.50
CA ALA A 254 0.25 -10.57 13.13
C ALA A 254 -0.11 -10.52 11.65
N TRP A 255 -0.42 -9.32 11.14
CA TRP A 255 -0.65 -9.11 9.72
C TRP A 255 0.57 -9.47 8.87
N SER A 256 1.77 -9.02 9.23
CA SER A 256 2.98 -9.28 8.44
C SER A 256 3.28 -10.78 8.35
N ALA A 257 3.13 -11.52 9.45
CA ALA A 257 3.26 -12.97 9.46
C ALA A 257 2.19 -13.68 8.59
N ALA A 258 0.93 -13.24 8.69
CA ALA A 258 -0.15 -13.78 7.86
C ALA A 258 0.08 -13.49 6.37
N ALA A 259 0.48 -12.25 6.05
CA ALA A 259 0.78 -11.81 4.69
C ALA A 259 1.91 -12.65 4.07
N TRP A 260 3.00 -12.86 4.82
CA TRP A 260 4.11 -13.71 4.38
C TRP A 260 3.64 -15.14 4.07
N ARG A 261 2.86 -15.75 4.97
CA ARG A 261 2.33 -17.11 4.78
C ARG A 261 1.44 -17.21 3.53
N ILE A 262 0.57 -16.23 3.31
CA ILE A 262 -0.33 -16.19 2.14
C ILE A 262 0.48 -16.01 0.85
N ALA A 263 1.39 -15.04 0.82
CA ALA A 263 2.23 -14.76 -0.34
C ALA A 263 3.18 -15.91 -0.66
N ARG A 264 3.82 -16.53 0.35
CA ARG A 264 4.70 -17.69 0.14
C ARG A 264 3.96 -18.85 -0.49
N ARG A 265 2.78 -19.21 0.03
CA ARG A 265 1.93 -20.27 -0.55
C ARG A 265 1.62 -20.00 -2.02
N THR A 266 1.23 -18.77 -2.36
CA THR A 266 0.92 -18.40 -3.75
C THR A 266 2.18 -18.42 -4.62
N HIS A 267 3.29 -17.91 -4.10
CA HIS A 267 4.57 -17.92 -4.80
C HIS A 267 5.03 -19.34 -5.14
N ASP A 268 4.91 -20.28 -4.20
CA ASP A 268 5.28 -21.68 -4.41
C ASP A 268 4.39 -22.37 -5.47
N GLN A 269 3.18 -21.85 -5.72
CA GLN A 269 2.24 -22.41 -6.71
C GLN A 269 2.37 -21.80 -8.11
N VAL A 270 2.48 -20.47 -8.21
CA VAL A 270 2.40 -19.76 -9.50
C VAL A 270 3.54 -18.77 -9.73
N GLY A 271 4.41 -18.57 -8.74
CA GLY A 271 5.40 -17.50 -8.72
C GLY A 271 4.75 -16.13 -8.51
N LEU A 272 5.28 -15.38 -7.56
CA LEU A 272 5.03 -13.94 -7.40
C LEU A 272 6.18 -13.16 -8.01
N GLY A 273 6.37 -13.30 -9.33
CA GLY A 273 7.51 -12.70 -10.03
C GLY A 273 7.50 -11.17 -9.98
N GLY A 274 8.66 -10.57 -9.67
CA GLY A 274 8.87 -9.11 -9.65
C GLY A 274 9.34 -8.50 -10.98
N ARG A 275 9.34 -9.27 -12.08
CA ARG A 275 9.67 -8.70 -13.40
C ARG A 275 8.53 -7.79 -13.84
N PHE A 276 8.88 -6.62 -14.37
CA PHE A 276 7.91 -5.75 -15.02
C PHE A 276 7.16 -6.56 -16.08
N SER A 277 5.84 -6.63 -15.96
CA SER A 277 5.02 -7.32 -16.96
C SER A 277 5.18 -6.63 -18.31
N ALA A 278 4.94 -7.35 -19.41
CA ALA A 278 4.91 -6.73 -20.74
C ALA A 278 3.91 -5.56 -20.78
N GLU A 279 2.84 -5.65 -19.99
CA GLU A 279 1.89 -4.56 -19.79
C GLU A 279 2.52 -3.35 -19.09
N PHE A 280 3.32 -3.54 -18.05
CA PHE A 280 4.04 -2.45 -17.39
C PHE A 280 4.95 -1.71 -18.38
N VAL A 281 5.74 -2.44 -19.18
CA VAL A 281 6.62 -1.84 -20.20
C VAL A 281 5.81 -1.04 -21.22
N ARG A 282 4.75 -1.64 -21.79
CA ARG A 282 3.86 -0.93 -22.73
C ARG A 282 3.31 0.36 -22.15
N ARG A 283 2.90 0.37 -20.88
CA ARG A 283 2.35 1.58 -20.24
C ARG A 283 3.39 2.67 -20.09
N THR A 284 4.65 2.34 -19.78
CA THR A 284 5.71 3.36 -19.71
C THR A 284 5.92 4.09 -21.04
N GLU A 285 5.76 3.40 -22.16
CA GLU A 285 5.91 3.93 -23.52
C GLU A 285 4.66 4.68 -24.01
N SER A 286 3.55 4.57 -23.29
CA SER A 286 2.25 5.16 -23.65
C SER A 286 2.05 6.60 -23.13
N PHE A 287 3.02 7.13 -22.37
CA PHE A 287 3.00 8.50 -21.83
C PHE A 287 4.04 9.40 -22.54
N ASP A 288 4.21 10.63 -22.04
CA ASP A 288 5.25 11.55 -22.50
C ASP A 288 6.68 11.03 -22.20
N GLU A 289 7.66 11.59 -22.91
CA GLU A 289 9.07 11.18 -22.79
C GLU A 289 9.60 11.35 -21.35
N ALA A 290 9.17 12.40 -20.64
CA ALA A 290 9.57 12.61 -19.25
C ALA A 290 9.10 11.48 -18.34
N THR A 291 7.87 10.99 -18.52
CA THR A 291 7.31 9.84 -17.82
C THR A 291 8.05 8.56 -18.20
N ALA A 292 8.33 8.35 -19.50
CA ALA A 292 9.10 7.19 -19.96
C ALA A 292 10.51 7.16 -19.36
N ILE A 293 11.21 8.30 -19.29
CA ILE A 293 12.52 8.42 -18.63
C ILE A 293 12.40 8.10 -17.15
N ARG A 294 11.41 8.67 -16.44
CA ARG A 294 11.20 8.46 -15.00
C ARG A 294 11.12 6.98 -14.62
N TRP A 295 10.47 6.17 -15.44
CA TRP A 295 10.28 4.74 -15.21
C TRP A 295 11.39 3.86 -15.81
N ASN A 296 12.31 4.44 -16.58
CA ASN A 296 13.44 3.74 -17.16
C ASN A 296 14.72 4.04 -16.36
N LEU A 297 15.11 3.10 -15.49
CA LEU A 297 16.29 3.23 -14.62
C LEU A 297 17.60 3.50 -15.37
N SER A 298 17.78 2.95 -16.59
CA SER A 298 19.00 3.19 -17.36
C SER A 298 19.07 4.61 -17.92
N ARG A 299 17.92 5.24 -18.15
CA ARG A 299 17.82 6.63 -18.64
C ARG A 299 17.77 7.65 -17.51
N ARG A 300 17.08 7.36 -16.39
CA ARG A 300 16.93 8.25 -15.22
C ARG A 300 18.22 8.37 -14.40
N GLY A 301 19.06 7.34 -14.41
CA GLY A 301 20.13 7.17 -13.43
C GLY A 301 19.62 6.61 -12.11
N ALA A 302 20.50 6.54 -11.11
CA ALA A 302 20.21 5.91 -9.82
C ALA A 302 20.86 6.68 -8.66
N SER A 303 20.23 6.65 -7.48
CA SER A 303 20.82 7.23 -6.26
C SER A 303 22.10 6.49 -5.83
N ALA A 304 22.93 7.11 -4.99
CA ALA A 304 24.15 6.48 -4.47
C ALA A 304 23.86 5.13 -3.78
N TYR A 305 22.76 5.05 -3.03
CA TYR A 305 22.29 3.81 -2.43
C TYR A 305 22.01 2.73 -3.49
N HIS A 306 21.25 3.05 -4.54
CA HIS A 306 20.93 2.08 -5.58
C HIS A 306 22.15 1.66 -6.40
N GLN A 307 23.11 2.56 -6.62
CA GLN A 307 24.39 2.22 -7.26
C GLN A 307 25.18 1.21 -6.41
N ALA A 308 25.32 1.46 -5.11
CA ALA A 308 25.96 0.53 -4.17
C ALA A 308 25.22 -0.81 -4.10
N LEU A 309 23.89 -0.80 -4.06
CA LEU A 309 23.06 -2.00 -4.02
C LEU A 309 23.22 -2.85 -5.31
N GLN A 310 23.31 -2.21 -6.48
CA GLN A 310 23.61 -2.92 -7.72
C GLN A 310 25.02 -3.52 -7.69
N ALA A 311 26.03 -2.77 -7.26
CA ALA A 311 27.41 -3.25 -7.15
C ALA A 311 27.55 -4.41 -6.15
N TRP A 312 26.75 -4.42 -5.08
CA TRP A 312 26.68 -5.51 -4.10
C TRP A 312 26.07 -6.80 -4.67
N GLY A 313 25.40 -6.75 -5.82
CA GLY A 313 24.84 -7.93 -6.49
C GLY A 313 23.36 -8.18 -6.21
N PHE A 314 22.59 -7.12 -5.94
CA PHE A 314 21.15 -7.18 -5.63
C PHE A 314 20.31 -8.01 -6.61
N GLN A 315 20.71 -8.13 -7.87
CA GLN A 315 19.98 -8.97 -8.85
C GLN A 315 19.83 -10.43 -8.40
N ARG A 316 20.82 -10.97 -7.68
CA ARG A 316 20.73 -12.33 -7.12
C ARG A 316 19.68 -12.40 -6.01
N LEU A 317 19.70 -11.42 -5.11
CA LEU A 317 18.71 -11.30 -4.04
C LEU A 317 17.29 -11.09 -4.61
N ALA A 318 17.14 -10.22 -5.60
CA ALA A 318 15.86 -9.92 -6.23
C ALA A 318 15.22 -11.12 -6.93
N ALA A 319 16.04 -12.08 -7.36
CA ALA A 319 15.59 -13.34 -7.95
C ALA A 319 15.12 -14.36 -6.90
N THR A 320 15.41 -14.16 -5.62
CA THR A 320 15.02 -15.11 -4.55
C THR A 320 13.50 -15.08 -4.29
N PRO A 321 12.89 -16.23 -3.96
CA PRO A 321 11.52 -16.30 -3.48
C PRO A 321 11.24 -15.40 -2.27
N GLU A 322 12.18 -15.32 -1.33
CA GLU A 322 12.07 -14.53 -0.10
C GLU A 322 11.90 -13.05 -0.42
N PHE A 323 12.74 -12.51 -1.31
CA PHE A 323 12.62 -11.12 -1.75
C PHE A 323 11.30 -10.83 -2.47
N GLN A 324 10.88 -11.75 -3.36
CA GLN A 324 9.66 -11.58 -4.13
C GLN A 324 8.40 -11.59 -3.26
N VAL A 325 8.33 -12.52 -2.30
CA VAL A 325 7.28 -12.58 -1.28
C VAL A 325 7.27 -11.30 -0.44
N TYR A 326 8.43 -10.91 0.09
CA TYR A 326 8.54 -9.73 0.93
C TYR A 326 8.13 -8.45 0.20
N ARG A 327 8.63 -8.23 -1.02
CA ARG A 327 8.26 -7.07 -1.86
C ARG A 327 6.77 -7.05 -2.15
N PHE A 328 6.15 -8.20 -2.43
CA PHE A 328 4.71 -8.30 -2.66
C PHE A 328 3.93 -7.84 -1.41
N CYS A 329 4.31 -8.34 -0.22
CA CYS A 329 3.72 -7.93 1.04
C CYS A 329 3.95 -6.45 1.35
N THR A 330 5.16 -5.92 1.13
CA THR A 330 5.49 -4.49 1.31
C THR A 330 4.57 -3.60 0.45
N ASN A 331 4.28 -4.00 -0.79
CA ASN A 331 3.35 -3.24 -1.63
C ASN A 331 1.92 -3.23 -1.05
N MET A 332 1.48 -4.31 -0.41
CA MET A 332 0.18 -4.36 0.26
C MET A 332 0.18 -3.53 1.54
N LEU A 333 1.29 -3.50 2.30
CA LEU A 333 1.47 -2.59 3.42
C LEU A 333 1.20 -1.15 3.00
N TYR A 334 1.78 -0.72 1.87
CA TYR A 334 1.58 0.64 1.37
C TYR A 334 0.12 0.96 0.98
N GLN A 335 -0.62 -0.03 0.50
CA GLN A 335 -2.05 0.12 0.22
C GLN A 335 -2.86 0.27 1.52
N LEU A 336 -2.51 -0.50 2.55
CA LEU A 336 -3.18 -0.45 3.84
C LEU A 336 -2.90 0.84 4.60
N VAL A 337 -1.66 1.35 4.58
CA VAL A 337 -1.36 2.62 5.26
C VAL A 337 -2.05 3.82 4.58
N ALA A 338 -2.40 3.73 3.30
CA ALA A 338 -3.19 4.77 2.64
C ALA A 338 -4.63 4.86 3.18
N LEU A 339 -5.15 3.78 3.80
CA LEU A 339 -6.46 3.78 4.47
C LEU A 339 -6.42 4.53 5.82
N ILE A 340 -5.26 4.74 6.43
CA ILE A 340 -5.12 5.48 7.70
C ILE A 340 -4.76 6.95 7.50
N ASP A 341 -5.18 7.51 6.36
CA ASP A 341 -4.94 8.91 5.93
C ASP A 341 -3.47 9.34 5.92
N VAL A 342 -2.56 8.39 5.69
CA VAL A 342 -1.15 8.70 5.50
C VAL A 342 -0.93 9.22 4.09
N THR A 343 -0.40 10.43 3.99
CA THR A 343 0.03 11.03 2.73
C THR A 343 1.30 10.34 2.19
N PRO A 344 1.58 10.44 0.88
CA PRO A 344 2.83 9.92 0.33
C PRO A 344 4.08 10.48 1.04
N LEU A 345 4.08 11.76 1.42
CA LEU A 345 5.21 12.39 2.10
C LEU A 345 5.40 11.86 3.52
N GLU A 346 4.31 11.66 4.27
CA GLU A 346 4.36 11.03 5.60
C GLU A 346 4.87 9.59 5.53
N ARG A 347 4.49 8.83 4.49
CA ARG A 347 5.02 7.48 4.25
C ARG A 347 6.53 7.49 4.03
N TYR A 348 7.04 8.41 3.20
CA TYR A 348 8.49 8.52 2.98
C TYR A 348 9.23 9.01 4.23
N LEU A 349 8.64 9.92 5.00
CA LEU A 349 9.19 10.34 6.28
C LEU A 349 9.26 9.15 7.27
N ALA A 350 8.21 8.34 7.37
CA ALA A 350 8.21 7.15 8.23
C ALA A 350 9.30 6.13 7.81
N ALA A 351 9.43 5.87 6.50
CA ALA A 351 10.48 5.01 5.98
C ALA A 351 11.90 5.57 6.25
N TYR A 352 12.09 6.88 6.17
CA TYR A 352 13.34 7.55 6.51
C TYR A 352 13.67 7.37 8.00
N LEU A 353 12.69 7.61 8.89
CA LEU A 353 12.85 7.45 10.32
C LEU A 353 13.16 6.01 10.73
N LEU A 354 12.51 5.03 10.09
CA LEU A 354 12.83 3.61 10.28
C LEU A 354 14.28 3.30 9.90
N ALA A 355 14.72 3.75 8.73
CA ALA A 355 16.07 3.49 8.24
C ALA A 355 17.15 4.14 9.13
N GLU A 356 16.94 5.39 9.55
CA GLU A 356 17.85 6.09 10.47
C GLU A 356 17.89 5.41 11.83
N ALA A 357 16.73 5.08 12.41
CA ALA A 357 16.66 4.40 13.70
C ALA A 357 17.36 3.04 13.66
N THR A 358 17.14 2.24 12.62
CA THR A 358 17.78 0.92 12.46
C THR A 358 19.29 1.04 12.39
N GLN A 359 19.82 1.92 11.54
CA GLN A 359 21.27 2.14 11.41
C GLN A 359 21.89 2.61 12.73
N GLN A 360 21.21 3.51 13.46
CA GLN A 360 21.68 4.00 14.75
C GLN A 360 21.65 2.91 15.84
N MET A 361 20.56 2.13 15.92
CA MET A 361 20.42 1.03 16.89
C MET A 361 21.49 -0.04 16.72
N HIS A 362 21.91 -0.31 15.48
CA HIS A 362 22.91 -1.32 15.17
C HIS A 362 24.33 -0.75 14.98
N GLY A 363 24.51 0.57 15.02
CA GLY A 363 25.80 1.23 14.76
C GLY A 363 26.37 0.94 13.37
N LEU A 364 25.53 0.55 12.40
CA LEU A 364 25.94 0.09 11.09
C LEU A 364 25.23 0.93 10.00
N PRO A 365 25.93 1.89 9.38
CA PRO A 365 25.37 2.65 8.26
C PRO A 365 25.27 1.76 7.01
N TRP A 366 24.29 2.01 6.14
CA TRP A 366 24.07 1.18 4.95
C TRP A 366 25.29 1.15 4.02
N GLN A 367 26.08 2.22 3.99
CA GLN A 367 27.32 2.31 3.19
C GLN A 367 28.33 1.24 3.63
N ALA A 368 28.40 0.94 4.93
CA ALA A 368 29.25 -0.10 5.47
C ALA A 368 28.65 -1.50 5.33
N ALA A 369 27.31 -1.61 5.25
CA ALA A 369 26.63 -2.88 5.00
C ALA A 369 26.72 -3.34 3.53
N LEU A 370 26.77 -2.39 2.58
CA LEU A 370 26.81 -2.65 1.13
C LEU A 370 28.22 -2.53 0.54
N VAL A 371 29.20 -3.21 1.11
CA VAL A 371 30.54 -3.29 0.53
C VAL A 371 30.52 -4.20 -0.70
N PRO A 372 31.09 -3.79 -1.85
CA PRO A 372 31.16 -4.64 -3.03
C PRO A 372 31.83 -5.98 -2.68
N GLN A 373 31.16 -7.10 -2.94
CA GLN A 373 31.83 -8.39 -2.84
C GLN A 373 32.87 -8.42 -3.96
N GLY A 374 34.15 -8.50 -3.57
CA GLY A 374 35.25 -8.67 -4.53
C GLY A 374 34.93 -9.82 -5.48
N GLY A 375 35.07 -9.56 -6.78
CA GLY A 375 34.78 -10.51 -7.85
C GLY A 375 35.64 -11.75 -7.80
#